data_AF-A0A947HGP6-F1
#
_entry.id   AF-A0A947HGP6-F1
#
_cell.length_a   1.000
_cell.length_b   1.000
_cell.length_c   1.000
_cell.angle_alpha   90.00
_cell.angle_beta   90.00
_cell.angle_gamma   90.00
#
_symmetry.space_group_name_H-M   'P 1'
#
loop_
_entity.id
_entity.type
_entity.pdbx_description
1 polymer ?
#
loop_
_entity_poly.entity_id
_entity_poly.type
_entity_poly.pdbx_seq_one_letter_code
_entity_poly.pdbx_strand_id
1 'polypeptide(L)'
;LENKKCGWSAPASAFSCIEKVECFPFCIDGNECGDDGCGGVCGICPPGWPCNVGTCVPTPGGACGYYNVVGKCEDDVLWVCEGGTLLRTDCTLAGKVCGFNPTVATNQCMDN
;
A
#
# COMPACT_ATOMS: atom_id res chain seq x y z
N LEU A 1 18.55 33.91 11.67
CA LEU A 1 19.14 32.55 11.52
C LEU A 1 18.03 31.50 11.37
N GLU A 2 16.92 31.80 10.69
CA GLU A 2 15.72 30.96 10.83
C GLU A 2 15.51 29.95 9.69
N ASN A 3 16.26 30.06 8.58
CA ASN A 3 16.14 29.17 7.42
C ASN A 3 17.49 28.63 6.94
N LYS A 4 18.39 28.22 7.84
CA LYS A 4 19.61 27.49 7.46
C LYS A 4 19.67 26.12 8.10
N LYS A 5 20.13 25.12 7.37
CA LYS A 5 20.41 23.77 7.89
C LYS A 5 21.85 23.36 7.58
N CYS A 6 22.43 22.51 8.42
CA CYS A 6 23.68 21.84 8.08
C CYS A 6 23.44 20.92 6.88
N GLY A 7 24.24 21.06 5.83
CA GLY A 7 24.13 20.22 4.65
C GLY A 7 25.37 20.30 3.78
N TRP A 8 25.51 19.34 2.88
CA TRP A 8 26.58 19.35 1.88
C TRP A 8 26.35 20.49 0.88
N SER A 9 27.36 21.36 0.72
CA SER A 9 27.36 22.43 -0.28
C SER A 9 28.30 22.06 -1.43
N ALA A 10 27.75 21.74 -2.60
CA ALA A 10 28.55 21.43 -3.78
C ALA A 10 29.52 22.58 -4.19
N PRO A 11 29.12 23.86 -4.15
CA PRO A 11 30.04 24.97 -4.41
C PRO A 11 31.20 25.06 -3.41
N ALA A 12 30.96 24.71 -2.14
CA ALA A 12 31.99 24.76 -1.10
C ALA A 12 32.77 23.44 -0.94
N SER A 13 32.31 22.36 -1.58
CA SER A 13 32.82 21.00 -1.40
C SER A 13 33.01 20.63 0.07
N ALA A 14 32.09 21.07 0.92
CA ALA A 14 32.16 20.93 2.37
C ALA A 14 30.75 20.96 2.99
N PHE A 15 30.63 20.45 4.22
CA PHE A 15 29.45 20.68 5.05
C PHE A 15 29.41 22.14 5.49
N SER A 16 28.29 22.82 5.20
CA SER A 16 28.10 24.23 5.52
C SER A 16 26.65 24.51 5.93
N CYS A 17 26.40 25.71 6.44
CA CYS A 17 25.05 26.21 6.68
C CYS A 17 24.42 26.63 5.35
N ILE A 18 23.72 25.69 4.72
CA ILE A 18 22.98 25.93 3.48
C ILE A 18 21.59 26.48 3.78
N GLU A 19 21.01 27.19 2.81
CA GLU A 19 19.60 27.59 2.89
C GLU A 19 18.72 26.35 3.08
N LYS A 20 17.84 26.43 4.06
CA LYS A 20 16.75 25.49 4.26
C LYS A 20 15.75 25.82 3.16
N VAL A 21 15.89 25.15 2.02
CA VAL A 21 14.81 25.10 1.03
C VAL A 21 13.57 24.64 1.78
N GLU A 22 12.53 25.48 1.80
CA GLU A 22 11.23 25.09 2.33
C GLU A 22 10.80 23.86 1.55
N CYS A 23 10.75 22.72 2.24
CA CYS A 23 10.34 21.51 1.60
C CYS A 23 8.82 21.50 1.56
N PHE A 24 8.28 21.53 0.36
CA PHE A 24 6.84 21.44 0.15
C PHE A 24 6.51 19.96 -0.04
N PRO A 25 5.90 19.29 0.96
CA PRO A 25 5.58 17.87 0.85
C PRO A 25 4.65 17.66 -0.34
N PHE A 26 5.03 16.75 -1.22
CA PHE A 26 4.27 16.44 -2.41
C PHE A 26 3.92 14.96 -2.42
N CYS A 27 2.68 14.68 -2.09
CA CYS A 27 2.08 13.39 -2.41
C CYS A 27 1.65 13.44 -3.86
N ILE A 28 2.33 12.66 -4.70
CA ILE A 28 1.92 12.47 -6.08
C ILE A 28 0.46 12.02 -6.06
N ASP A 29 -0.40 12.72 -6.80
CA ASP A 29 -1.82 12.42 -6.86
C ASP A 29 -2.04 10.93 -7.21
N GLY A 30 -2.76 10.24 -6.33
CA GLY A 30 -3.03 8.80 -6.47
C GLY A 30 -2.12 7.87 -5.68
N ASN A 31 -1.07 8.37 -5.01
CA ASN A 31 -0.29 7.55 -4.08
C ASN A 31 -1.04 7.38 -2.74
N GLU A 32 -1.14 6.13 -2.30
CA GLU A 32 -1.70 5.72 -1.00
C GLU A 32 -0.64 5.69 0.12
N CYS A 33 0.62 5.53 -0.27
CA CYS A 33 1.76 5.35 0.63
C CYS A 33 3.05 5.90 -0.02
N GLY A 34 4.12 6.12 0.76
CA GLY A 34 5.47 6.40 0.24
C GLY A 34 6.08 7.69 0.79
N ASP A 35 7.20 8.13 0.21
CA ASP A 35 7.86 9.37 0.63
C ASP A 35 7.13 10.61 0.08
N ASP A 36 7.08 11.69 0.86
CA ASP A 36 6.52 12.99 0.43
C ASP A 36 7.53 13.90 -0.29
N GLY A 37 8.71 13.37 -0.60
CA GLY A 37 9.83 14.12 -1.18
C GLY A 37 10.55 15.05 -0.21
N CYS A 38 10.07 15.15 1.03
CA CYS A 38 10.54 16.05 2.08
C CYS A 38 11.09 15.35 3.32
N GLY A 39 11.17 14.01 3.27
CA GLY A 39 11.58 13.17 4.39
C GLY A 39 10.44 12.84 5.35
N GLY A 40 9.21 13.24 5.03
CA GLY A 40 7.99 12.70 5.59
C GLY A 40 7.40 11.61 4.69
N VAL A 41 6.17 11.20 4.99
CA VAL A 41 5.48 10.12 4.28
C VAL A 41 4.09 10.55 3.82
N CYS A 42 3.72 10.11 2.63
CA CYS A 42 2.40 10.23 2.03
C CYS A 42 1.58 8.99 2.35
N GLY A 43 0.79 9.02 3.42
CA GLY A 43 -0.06 7.88 3.83
C GLY A 43 0.74 6.71 4.43
N ILE A 44 0.01 5.71 4.93
CA ILE A 44 0.58 4.52 5.59
C ILE A 44 -0.27 3.31 5.18
N CYS A 45 0.40 2.24 4.76
CA CYS A 45 -0.30 1.00 4.40
C CYS A 45 -0.84 0.24 5.62
N PRO A 46 -1.88 -0.58 5.42
CA PRO A 46 -2.32 -1.53 6.44
C PRO A 46 -1.16 -2.38 6.98
N PRO A 47 -1.19 -2.79 8.26
CA PRO A 47 -0.11 -3.58 8.85
C PRO A 47 0.22 -4.83 8.04
N GLY A 48 1.50 -4.98 7.72
CA GLY A 48 2.03 -6.10 6.94
C GLY A 48 1.95 -5.94 5.42
N TRP A 49 1.35 -4.86 4.90
CA TRP A 49 1.32 -4.58 3.47
C TRP A 49 2.51 -3.69 3.08
N PRO A 50 3.34 -4.08 2.09
CA PRO A 50 4.40 -3.22 1.61
C PRO A 50 3.83 -2.08 0.75
N CYS A 51 4.46 -0.92 0.84
CA CYS A 51 4.26 0.15 -0.11
C CYS A 51 5.10 -0.12 -1.36
N ASN A 52 4.45 -0.31 -2.52
CA ASN A 52 5.13 -0.53 -3.79
C ASN A 52 4.73 0.56 -4.79
N VAL A 53 5.71 1.38 -5.20
CA VAL A 53 5.53 2.47 -6.18
C VAL A 53 4.30 3.34 -5.87
N GLY A 54 4.11 3.69 -4.60
CA GLY A 54 3.02 4.55 -4.17
C GLY A 54 1.71 3.83 -3.83
N THR A 55 1.60 2.51 -3.98
CA THR A 55 0.37 1.75 -3.73
C THR A 55 0.59 0.68 -2.67
N CYS A 56 -0.40 0.47 -1.80
CA CYS A 56 -0.33 -0.57 -0.79
C CYS A 56 -0.63 -1.94 -1.40
N VAL A 57 0.31 -2.88 -1.28
CA VAL A 57 0.16 -4.22 -1.86
C VAL A 57 -0.43 -5.19 -0.82
N PRO A 58 -1.59 -5.80 -1.09
CA PRO A 58 -2.19 -6.79 -0.19
C PRO A 58 -1.25 -7.96 0.05
N THR A 59 -1.05 -8.32 1.32
CA THR A 59 -0.16 -9.41 1.71
C THR A 59 -0.93 -10.49 2.48
N PRO A 60 -0.92 -11.76 2.04
CA PRO A 60 -1.58 -12.85 2.76
C PRO A 60 -1.01 -13.00 4.17
N GLY A 61 -1.87 -13.19 5.16
CA GLY A 61 -1.50 -13.23 6.58
C GLY A 61 -1.30 -11.85 7.22
N GLY A 62 -1.35 -10.77 6.44
CA GLY A 62 -1.35 -9.39 6.95
C GLY A 62 -2.71 -8.97 7.51
N ALA A 63 -2.82 -7.70 7.91
CA ALA A 63 -4.10 -7.12 8.30
C ALA A 63 -5.06 -7.03 7.09
N CYS A 64 -6.37 -6.96 7.36
CA CYS A 64 -7.39 -6.95 6.33
C CYS A 64 -7.35 -5.72 5.39
N GLY A 65 -6.82 -4.58 5.86
CA GLY A 65 -6.78 -3.35 5.07
C GLY A 65 -8.18 -2.98 4.55
N TYR A 66 -8.33 -2.95 3.24
CA TYR A 66 -9.58 -2.58 2.57
C TYR A 66 -10.48 -3.77 2.21
N TYR A 67 -10.08 -5.01 2.54
CA TYR A 67 -10.88 -6.22 2.33
C TYR A 67 -11.77 -6.51 3.53
N ASN A 68 -12.90 -7.17 3.29
CA ASN A 68 -13.88 -7.53 4.31
C ASN A 68 -14.30 -9.01 4.17
N VAL A 69 -15.28 -9.43 4.97
CA VAL A 69 -15.79 -10.82 5.00
C VAL A 69 -16.58 -11.21 3.73
N VAL A 70 -17.04 -10.24 2.93
CA VAL A 70 -17.68 -10.50 1.63
C VAL A 70 -16.64 -11.04 0.63
N GLY A 71 -15.38 -10.64 0.82
CA GLY A 71 -14.28 -10.98 -0.07
C GLY A 71 -14.30 -10.19 -1.37
N LYS A 72 -13.17 -10.21 -2.08
CA LYS A 72 -12.99 -9.58 -3.39
C LYS A 72 -12.23 -10.55 -4.29
N CYS A 73 -12.69 -10.67 -5.54
CA CYS A 73 -11.93 -11.34 -6.58
C CYS A 73 -10.97 -10.36 -7.25
N GLU A 74 -9.71 -10.75 -7.36
CA GLU A 74 -8.72 -10.13 -8.24
C GLU A 74 -8.24 -11.24 -9.18
N ASP A 75 -8.72 -11.19 -10.41
CA ASP A 75 -8.68 -12.33 -11.34
C ASP A 75 -9.29 -13.59 -10.68
N ASP A 76 -8.62 -14.74 -10.75
CA ASP A 76 -9.04 -15.99 -10.10
C ASP A 76 -8.52 -16.15 -8.66
N VAL A 77 -8.08 -15.05 -8.04
CA VAL A 77 -7.64 -15.03 -6.65
C VAL A 77 -8.72 -14.42 -5.77
N LEU A 78 -9.18 -15.21 -4.79
CA LEU A 78 -10.10 -14.77 -3.76
C LEU A 78 -9.33 -14.21 -2.56
N TRP A 79 -9.59 -12.95 -2.25
CA TRP A 79 -9.12 -12.29 -1.02
C TRP A 79 -10.28 -12.13 -0.04
N VAL A 80 -10.11 -12.60 1.20
CA VAL A 80 -11.14 -12.53 2.25
C VAL A 80 -10.50 -12.10 3.56
N CYS A 81 -11.16 -11.19 4.28
CA CYS A 81 -10.80 -10.86 5.66
C CYS A 81 -11.53 -11.81 6.61
N GLU A 82 -10.80 -12.62 7.36
CA GLU A 82 -11.38 -13.50 8.38
C GLU A 82 -10.57 -13.37 9.68
N GLY A 83 -11.25 -13.11 10.80
CA GLY A 83 -10.59 -12.95 12.10
C GLY A 83 -9.54 -11.84 12.15
N GLY A 84 -9.67 -10.79 11.32
CA GLY A 84 -8.71 -9.69 11.23
C GLY A 84 -7.45 -9.99 10.38
N THR A 85 -7.37 -11.20 9.82
CA THR A 85 -6.27 -11.63 8.96
C THR A 85 -6.75 -11.71 7.51
N LEU A 86 -5.92 -11.23 6.59
CA LEU A 86 -6.18 -11.30 5.17
C LEU A 86 -5.81 -12.69 4.63
N LEU A 87 -6.79 -13.42 4.12
CA LEU A 87 -6.62 -14.71 3.47
C LEU A 87 -6.59 -14.52 1.95
N ARG A 88 -5.73 -15.31 1.28
CA ARG A 88 -5.60 -15.36 -0.18
C ARG A 88 -5.78 -16.80 -0.63
N THR A 89 -6.72 -17.03 -1.54
CA THR A 89 -6.96 -18.35 -2.14
C THR A 89 -6.87 -18.24 -3.65
N ASP A 90 -5.99 -19.03 -4.27
CA ASP A 90 -5.91 -19.16 -5.72
C ASP A 90 -6.89 -20.25 -6.17
N CYS A 91 -8.00 -19.85 -6.80
CA CYS A 91 -9.08 -20.77 -7.16
C CYS A 91 -8.64 -21.75 -8.28
N THR A 92 -7.65 -21.38 -9.08
CA THR A 92 -7.19 -22.17 -10.23
C THR A 92 -6.54 -23.49 -9.81
N LEU A 93 -5.95 -23.54 -8.60
CA LEU A 93 -5.35 -24.76 -8.04
C LEU A 93 -6.38 -25.89 -7.84
N ALA A 94 -7.65 -25.53 -7.67
CA ALA A 94 -8.76 -26.49 -7.55
C ALA A 94 -9.57 -26.62 -8.86
N GLY A 95 -9.15 -25.99 -9.96
CA GLY A 95 -9.91 -25.94 -11.21
C GLY A 95 -11.19 -25.10 -11.11
N LYS A 96 -11.24 -24.15 -10.18
CA LYS A 96 -12.37 -23.26 -9.91
C LYS A 96 -12.07 -21.84 -10.41
N VAL A 97 -13.10 -21.02 -10.53
CA VAL A 97 -13.04 -19.60 -10.91
C VAL A 97 -13.52 -18.75 -9.73
N CYS A 98 -12.89 -17.60 -9.51
CA CYS A 98 -13.37 -16.67 -8.47
C CYS A 98 -14.63 -15.95 -8.96
N GLY A 99 -15.70 -15.97 -8.18
CA GLY A 99 -16.90 -15.21 -8.53
C GLY A 99 -17.84 -14.96 -7.37
N PHE A 100 -18.85 -14.14 -7.61
CA PHE A 100 -19.85 -13.76 -6.61
C PHE A 100 -20.96 -14.79 -6.51
N ASN A 101 -21.19 -15.30 -5.31
CA ASN A 101 -22.33 -16.17 -5.00
C ASN A 101 -23.51 -15.33 -4.49
N PRO A 102 -24.59 -15.15 -5.26
CA PRO A 102 -25.72 -14.31 -4.86
C PRO A 102 -26.55 -14.91 -3.71
N THR A 103 -26.44 -16.20 -3.45
CA THR A 103 -27.21 -16.89 -2.39
C THR A 103 -26.73 -16.49 -1.00
N VAL A 104 -25.42 -16.30 -0.86
CA VAL A 104 -24.76 -15.94 0.41
C VAL A 104 -24.15 -14.53 0.38
N ALA A 105 -24.27 -13.84 -0.75
CA ALA A 105 -23.76 -12.49 -0.98
C ALA A 105 -22.25 -12.33 -0.68
N THR A 106 -21.44 -13.32 -1.07
CA THR A 106 -19.98 -13.31 -0.90
C THR A 106 -19.27 -13.78 -2.17
N ASN A 107 -18.03 -13.34 -2.38
CA ASN A 107 -17.14 -13.89 -3.39
C ASN A 107 -16.53 -15.22 -2.91
N GLN A 108 -16.52 -16.22 -3.80
CA GLN A 108 -16.10 -17.59 -3.49
C GLN A 108 -15.38 -18.21 -4.70
N CYS A 109 -14.57 -19.22 -4.46
CA CYS A 109 -14.09 -20.10 -5.54
C CYS A 109 -15.25 -21.03 -5.94
N MET A 110 -15.78 -20.85 -7.14
CA MET A 110 -16.93 -21.58 -7.66
C MET A 110 -16.52 -22.46 -8.84
N ASP A 111 -17.27 -23.52 -9.10
CA ASP A 111 -17.10 -24.31 -10.32
C ASP A 111 -17.58 -23.47 -11.52
N ASN A 112 -16.90 -23.62 -12.65
CA ASN A 112 -17.14 -22.84 -13.88
C ASN A 112 -18.37 -23.34 -14.66
#